data_AF-A0A7S2E5L8-F1
#
_entry.id   AF-A0A7S2E5L8-F1
#
_cell.length_a   1.000
_cell.length_b   1.000
_cell.length_c   1.000
_cell.angle_alpha   90.00
_cell.angle_beta   90.00
_cell.angle_gamma   90.00
#
_symmetry.space_group_name_H-M   'P 1'
#
loop_
_entity.id
_entity.type
_entity.pdbx_description
1 polymer ?
#
loop_
_entity_poly.entity_id
_entity_poly.type
_entity_poly.pdbx_seq_one_letter_code
_entity_poly.pdbx_strand_id
1 'polypeptide(L)'
;GAPPGMGVPPGMGVPPGMGVPPGVPAPPGVYQMQTASVPIATPGMAPQPPLGMAPPGMSSVAPPPPLPPGMVPPPPGMVPQTQNGIPGEGDGSSMNASNMAPVTQSSISLEEKSRRWAKLQSKRYSHRKKLSFAAPVKDMLPPEHVRKILSDHGDMSSKRYSSDKRVYLGALKYVPHAVFKLLENMPMPWEPVREVPVLYHIMGAISFVNDVPKVIEPVYVAQWATCWIMMRREKRDRKHFKRMRFPPFDDEEPPLDYTDHILDVEPGEVIRMDLDEDDDRHVAEWFYDHKPLSEKDDQVEGGITNGPSYKTWRLSTPIMANLYRLASPLLSTHLLDKNYFYLFNLDHFKNAKA
;
A
#
# COMPACT_ATOMS: atom_id res chain seq x y z
N GLY A 1 -45.53 56.35 -37.05
CA GLY A 1 -45.86 55.40 -38.13
C GLY A 1 -45.20 54.07 -37.84
N ALA A 2 -45.79 52.98 -38.32
CA ALA A 2 -45.33 51.58 -38.22
C ALA A 2 -45.95 50.78 -39.39
N PRO A 3 -45.69 49.46 -39.57
CA PRO A 3 -44.57 48.62 -39.12
C PRO A 3 -43.64 48.42 -40.35
N PRO A 4 -43.47 47.27 -41.07
CA PRO A 4 -43.69 45.82 -40.77
C PRO A 4 -42.50 45.25 -39.95
N GLY A 5 -42.30 43.96 -39.65
CA GLY A 5 -42.93 42.64 -39.84
C GLY A 5 -41.88 41.60 -39.32
N MET A 6 -42.14 40.36 -38.88
CA MET A 6 -43.27 39.42 -38.83
C MET A 6 -43.47 38.99 -37.35
N GLY A 7 -44.53 38.32 -36.86
CA GLY A 7 -45.63 37.57 -37.48
C GLY A 7 -45.64 36.13 -36.93
N VAL A 8 -46.58 35.81 -36.04
CA VAL A 8 -46.74 34.48 -35.41
C VAL A 8 -48.08 33.84 -35.83
N PRO A 9 -48.11 32.56 -36.25
CA PRO A 9 -49.31 31.74 -36.32
C PRO A 9 -49.39 30.65 -35.23
N PRO A 10 -50.57 30.04 -34.97
CA PRO A 10 -50.93 29.58 -33.61
C PRO A 10 -51.34 28.10 -33.49
N GLY A 11 -51.52 27.64 -32.24
CA GLY A 11 -52.60 26.70 -31.92
C GLY A 11 -52.27 25.42 -31.13
N MET A 12 -52.45 25.45 -29.81
CA MET A 12 -53.17 24.38 -29.10
C MET A 12 -53.77 24.95 -27.80
N GLY A 13 -55.08 24.76 -27.59
CA GLY A 13 -55.84 25.46 -26.56
C GLY A 13 -55.79 24.79 -25.18
N VAL A 14 -55.87 25.61 -24.14
CA VAL A 14 -56.16 25.17 -22.76
C VAL A 14 -57.68 25.28 -22.52
N PRO A 15 -58.36 24.24 -22.01
CA PRO A 15 -59.76 24.36 -21.59
C PRO A 15 -59.88 25.15 -20.27
N PRO A 16 -60.90 26.01 -20.10
CA PRO A 16 -61.00 26.92 -18.96
C PRO A 16 -61.71 26.29 -17.75
N GLY A 17 -61.29 26.62 -16.53
CA GLY A 17 -62.01 26.22 -15.31
C GLY A 17 -61.35 26.68 -14.01
N MET A 18 -61.92 27.73 -13.40
CA MET A 18 -61.62 28.30 -12.08
C MET A 18 -60.18 28.81 -11.83
N GLY A 19 -60.09 29.99 -11.23
CA GLY A 19 -58.82 30.56 -10.78
C GLY A 19 -58.90 31.13 -9.37
N VAL A 20 -57.71 31.33 -8.80
CA VAL A 20 -57.32 32.27 -7.72
C VAL A 20 -57.99 32.06 -6.32
N PRO A 21 -57.37 32.43 -5.18
CA PRO A 21 -56.15 33.22 -5.01
C PRO A 21 -55.16 32.62 -3.96
N PRO A 22 -54.30 33.35 -3.18
CA PRO A 22 -52.89 32.94 -3.05
C PRO A 22 -52.41 32.70 -1.60
N GLY A 23 -51.19 32.16 -1.48
CA GLY A 23 -50.30 32.48 -0.35
C GLY A 23 -50.53 31.78 1.00
N VAL A 24 -49.94 30.59 1.15
CA VAL A 24 -49.38 30.13 2.44
C VAL A 24 -48.07 29.37 2.14
N PRO A 25 -46.93 29.72 2.77
CA PRO A 25 -45.71 28.93 2.63
C PRO A 25 -45.80 27.63 3.47
N ALA A 26 -45.45 26.49 2.86
CA ALA A 26 -45.43 25.21 3.57
C ALA A 26 -44.20 25.10 4.50
N PRO A 27 -44.35 24.56 5.73
CA PRO A 27 -43.24 24.41 6.67
C PRO A 27 -42.31 23.23 6.28
N PRO A 28 -41.00 23.31 6.56
CA PRO A 28 -40.06 22.25 6.24
C PRO A 28 -40.01 21.13 7.30
N GLY A 29 -39.99 19.88 6.83
CA GLY A 29 -39.36 18.77 7.55
C GLY A 29 -40.29 17.75 8.22
N VAL A 30 -40.44 16.58 7.59
CA VAL A 30 -40.42 15.28 8.29
C VAL A 30 -39.58 14.32 7.46
N TYR A 31 -38.41 13.92 7.97
CA TYR A 31 -37.65 12.82 7.39
C TYR A 31 -38.29 11.50 7.80
N GLN A 32 -38.84 10.75 6.85
CA GLN A 32 -39.32 9.40 7.13
C GLN A 32 -38.17 8.40 6.99
N MET A 33 -37.62 7.97 8.13
CA MET A 33 -36.66 6.85 8.15
C MET A 33 -37.35 5.56 7.68
N GLN A 34 -36.85 4.96 6.61
CA GLN A 34 -37.12 3.55 6.32
C GLN A 34 -36.13 2.69 7.11
N THR A 35 -36.63 2.05 8.16
CA THR A 35 -35.90 1.01 8.90
C THR A 35 -35.84 -0.26 8.05
N ALA A 36 -34.68 -0.56 7.47
CA ALA A 36 -34.44 -1.86 6.85
C ALA A 36 -34.27 -2.93 7.94
N SER A 37 -35.23 -3.84 8.06
CA SER A 37 -35.16 -4.98 8.96
C SER A 37 -34.23 -6.05 8.41
N VAL A 38 -33.19 -6.40 9.18
CA VAL A 38 -32.27 -7.50 8.87
C VAL A 38 -32.84 -8.80 9.46
N PRO A 39 -33.15 -9.84 8.65
CA PRO A 39 -33.56 -11.13 9.18
C PRO A 39 -32.36 -11.91 9.72
N ILE A 40 -32.48 -12.39 10.96
CA ILE A 40 -31.52 -13.30 11.59
C ILE A 40 -31.59 -14.67 10.91
N ALA A 41 -30.45 -15.20 10.48
CA ALA A 41 -30.35 -16.54 9.90
C ALA A 41 -29.89 -17.56 10.95
N THR A 42 -30.72 -18.58 11.19
CA THR A 42 -30.32 -19.79 11.93
C THR A 42 -29.63 -20.81 11.00
N PRO A 43 -28.76 -21.70 11.52
CA PRO A 43 -27.93 -22.55 10.65
C PRO A 43 -28.61 -23.87 10.30
N GLY A 44 -28.54 -24.25 9.01
CA GLY A 44 -28.58 -25.65 8.58
C GLY A 44 -29.89 -26.18 8.01
N MET A 45 -30.16 -25.89 6.72
CA MET A 45 -30.91 -26.76 5.80
C MET A 45 -30.68 -26.29 4.36
N ALA A 46 -30.21 -27.18 3.47
CA ALA A 46 -29.97 -26.86 2.07
C ALA A 46 -31.22 -27.16 1.21
N PRO A 47 -31.69 -26.23 0.35
CA PRO A 47 -32.81 -26.49 -0.54
C PRO A 47 -32.39 -27.39 -1.71
N GLN A 48 -33.26 -28.35 -2.08
CA GLN A 48 -33.04 -29.21 -3.24
C GLN A 48 -33.45 -28.53 -4.56
N PRO A 49 -32.77 -28.82 -5.68
CA PRO A 49 -33.18 -28.34 -7.00
C PRO A 49 -34.36 -29.16 -7.55
N PRO A 50 -35.26 -28.56 -8.36
CA PRO A 50 -36.39 -29.26 -8.95
C PRO A 50 -35.98 -30.24 -10.05
N LEU A 51 -36.72 -31.35 -10.13
CA LEU A 51 -36.56 -32.41 -11.14
C LEU A 51 -37.09 -31.96 -12.52
N GLY A 52 -36.30 -32.22 -13.57
CA GLY A 52 -36.82 -32.35 -14.94
C GLY A 52 -36.16 -31.49 -16.01
N MET A 53 -34.99 -31.90 -16.50
CA MET A 53 -34.61 -31.82 -17.92
C MET A 53 -33.35 -32.67 -18.20
N ALA A 54 -33.41 -33.50 -19.24
CA ALA A 54 -32.31 -34.37 -19.68
C ALA A 54 -31.45 -33.67 -20.77
N PRO A 55 -30.22 -34.15 -21.05
CA PRO A 55 -29.18 -33.31 -21.68
C PRO A 55 -29.14 -33.42 -23.22
N PRO A 56 -28.58 -32.40 -23.89
CA PRO A 56 -27.94 -32.55 -25.20
C PRO A 56 -26.44 -32.28 -25.12
N GLY A 57 -25.64 -33.18 -25.69
CA GLY A 57 -24.23 -32.94 -25.99
C GLY A 57 -24.03 -32.38 -27.41
N MET A 58 -22.76 -32.13 -27.74
CA MET A 58 -22.20 -31.74 -29.05
C MET A 58 -22.27 -30.26 -29.45
N SER A 59 -21.09 -29.76 -29.88
CA SER A 59 -20.83 -28.49 -30.58
C SER A 59 -20.97 -27.21 -29.73
N SER A 60 -20.02 -26.27 -29.69
CA SER A 60 -18.88 -26.01 -30.58
C SER A 60 -17.66 -25.48 -29.83
N VAL A 61 -16.45 -25.81 -30.32
CA VAL A 61 -15.19 -25.19 -29.86
C VAL A 61 -14.85 -24.06 -30.83
N ALA A 62 -14.66 -22.84 -30.31
CA ALA A 62 -14.20 -21.71 -31.11
C ALA A 62 -12.75 -21.94 -31.59
N PRO A 63 -12.39 -21.59 -32.85
CA PRO A 63 -11.04 -21.78 -33.35
C PRO A 63 -10.04 -20.79 -32.71
N PRO A 64 -8.78 -21.18 -32.50
CA PRO A 64 -7.73 -20.26 -32.06
C PRO A 64 -7.34 -19.27 -33.17
N PRO A 65 -6.75 -18.11 -32.83
CA PRO A 65 -6.36 -17.09 -33.80
C PRO A 65 -5.23 -17.56 -34.75
N PRO A 66 -5.13 -16.99 -35.96
CA PRO A 66 -4.17 -17.42 -36.96
C PRO A 66 -2.72 -17.04 -36.59
N LEU A 67 -1.79 -17.94 -36.91
CA LEU A 67 -0.35 -17.71 -36.80
C LEU A 67 0.18 -16.86 -37.97
N PRO A 68 1.28 -16.09 -37.78
CA PRO A 68 1.84 -15.24 -38.83
C PRO A 68 2.41 -16.06 -40.02
N PRO A 69 2.50 -15.48 -41.22
CA PRO A 69 2.83 -16.23 -42.44
C PRO A 69 4.28 -16.74 -42.45
N GLY A 70 4.48 -18.01 -42.81
CA GLY A 70 5.81 -18.56 -43.14
C GLY A 70 6.22 -19.85 -42.43
N MET A 71 5.45 -20.35 -41.45
CA MET A 71 5.79 -21.58 -40.72
C MET A 71 4.84 -22.74 -41.04
N VAL A 72 5.35 -23.73 -41.78
CA VAL A 72 4.71 -25.04 -41.96
C VAL A 72 4.92 -25.89 -40.69
N PRO A 73 3.90 -26.54 -40.11
CA PRO A 73 4.10 -27.41 -38.97
C PRO A 73 4.84 -28.69 -39.38
N PRO A 74 5.81 -29.18 -38.58
CA PRO A 74 6.53 -30.41 -38.89
C PRO A 74 5.63 -31.65 -38.68
N PRO A 75 5.84 -32.74 -39.44
CA PRO A 75 5.10 -33.99 -39.23
C PRO A 75 5.41 -34.60 -37.85
N PRO A 76 4.44 -35.20 -37.15
CA PRO A 76 4.68 -35.77 -35.82
C PRO A 76 5.61 -36.98 -35.88
N GLY A 77 6.78 -36.92 -35.23
CA GLY A 77 7.60 -38.14 -35.07
C GLY A 77 9.08 -38.00 -34.69
N MET A 78 9.71 -36.82 -34.70
CA MET A 78 11.16 -36.69 -34.45
C MET A 78 11.50 -35.61 -33.43
N VAL A 79 12.17 -36.03 -32.34
CA VAL A 79 12.88 -35.16 -31.40
C VAL A 79 14.39 -35.26 -31.67
N PRO A 80 15.13 -34.14 -31.83
CA PRO A 80 16.58 -34.17 -31.95
C PRO A 80 17.25 -34.50 -30.61
N GLN A 81 18.26 -35.37 -30.65
CA GLN A 81 19.02 -35.76 -29.47
C GLN A 81 20.12 -34.74 -29.19
N THR A 82 19.99 -33.94 -28.13
CA THR A 82 21.05 -33.01 -27.72
C THR A 82 22.12 -33.72 -26.88
N GLN A 83 23.36 -33.53 -27.33
CA GLN A 83 24.58 -34.11 -26.79
C GLN A 83 25.02 -33.34 -25.53
N ASN A 84 25.30 -34.04 -24.43
CA ASN A 84 26.18 -33.56 -23.36
C ASN A 84 26.80 -34.74 -22.62
N GLY A 85 28.12 -34.72 -22.44
CA GLY A 85 28.91 -35.89 -22.09
C GLY A 85 29.15 -36.12 -20.59
N ILE A 86 29.70 -37.29 -20.29
CA ILE A 86 30.27 -37.68 -19.00
C ILE A 86 31.70 -38.16 -19.30
N PRO A 87 32.74 -37.67 -18.58
CA PRO A 87 34.09 -38.21 -18.69
C PRO A 87 34.20 -39.54 -17.91
N GLY A 88 34.97 -40.49 -18.43
CA GLY A 88 34.95 -41.88 -17.94
C GLY A 88 36.26 -42.38 -17.36
N GLU A 89 36.12 -43.47 -16.61
CA GLU A 89 37.11 -44.48 -16.22
C GLU A 89 36.35 -45.83 -16.26
N GLY A 90 36.93 -46.98 -16.59
CA GLY A 90 38.33 -47.20 -16.94
C GLY A 90 38.87 -48.56 -16.50
N ASP A 91 38.16 -49.67 -16.74
CA ASP A 91 38.87 -50.97 -16.88
C ASP A 91 38.05 -52.00 -17.70
N GLY A 92 38.74 -52.99 -18.27
CA GLY A 92 38.20 -53.92 -19.26
C GLY A 92 38.03 -55.35 -18.77
N SER A 93 37.12 -56.08 -19.41
CA SER A 93 37.20 -57.53 -19.59
C SER A 93 36.37 -57.96 -20.80
N SER A 94 36.95 -58.85 -21.60
CA SER A 94 36.37 -59.33 -22.86
C SER A 94 35.42 -60.52 -22.63
N MET A 95 34.42 -60.66 -23.51
CA MET A 95 33.99 -61.91 -24.18
C MET A 95 32.46 -62.06 -24.39
N ASN A 96 32.13 -62.74 -25.49
CA ASN A 96 30.86 -63.37 -25.88
C ASN A 96 29.63 -62.51 -26.19
N ALA A 97 29.54 -62.17 -27.49
CA ALA A 97 28.27 -62.00 -28.19
C ALA A 97 27.57 -63.36 -28.40
N SER A 98 26.80 -63.82 -27.42
CA SER A 98 25.86 -64.95 -27.59
C SER A 98 24.85 -65.07 -26.44
N ASN A 99 23.88 -64.14 -26.39
CA ASN A 99 22.52 -64.44 -25.92
C ASN A 99 21.56 -63.26 -26.22
N MET A 100 20.85 -63.33 -27.34
CA MET A 100 19.58 -62.61 -27.49
C MET A 100 18.51 -63.33 -26.65
N ALA A 101 18.51 -63.08 -25.34
CA ALA A 101 17.27 -63.19 -24.59
C ALA A 101 16.35 -62.03 -25.03
N PRO A 102 15.06 -62.26 -25.32
CA PRO A 102 14.14 -61.15 -25.51
C PRO A 102 14.11 -60.37 -24.19
N VAL A 103 14.36 -59.05 -24.26
CA VAL A 103 14.12 -58.17 -23.12
C VAL A 103 12.62 -58.18 -22.87
N THR A 104 12.19 -59.09 -22.00
CA THR A 104 10.86 -59.05 -21.40
C THR A 104 10.73 -57.67 -20.80
N GLN A 105 9.76 -56.90 -21.30
CA GLN A 105 9.38 -55.64 -20.68
C GLN A 105 9.06 -55.96 -19.23
N SER A 106 9.96 -55.62 -18.31
CA SER A 106 9.75 -55.81 -16.89
C SER A 106 8.50 -55.04 -16.54
N SER A 107 7.42 -55.77 -16.33
CA SER A 107 6.09 -55.22 -16.22
C SER A 107 6.02 -54.45 -14.90
N ILE A 108 6.38 -53.15 -14.99
CA ILE A 108 6.37 -52.21 -13.86
C ILE A 108 5.12 -52.51 -13.06
N SER A 109 5.32 -52.99 -11.82
CA SER A 109 4.24 -53.55 -11.02
C SER A 109 3.08 -52.55 -10.98
N LEU A 110 1.84 -53.04 -10.95
CA LEU A 110 0.67 -52.18 -10.90
C LEU A 110 0.74 -51.22 -9.69
N GLU A 111 1.41 -51.64 -8.62
CA GLU A 111 1.75 -50.86 -7.42
C GLU A 111 2.81 -49.77 -7.68
N GLU A 112 3.81 -50.03 -8.51
CA GLU A 112 4.78 -48.99 -8.91
C GLU A 112 4.14 -47.98 -9.85
N LYS A 113 3.28 -48.42 -10.78
CA LYS A 113 2.48 -47.54 -11.63
C LYS A 113 1.55 -46.66 -10.80
N SER A 114 0.84 -47.23 -9.81
CA SER A 114 -0.05 -46.47 -8.93
C SER A 114 0.72 -45.50 -8.04
N ARG A 115 1.86 -45.89 -7.47
CA ARG A 115 2.76 -44.98 -6.72
C ARG A 115 3.30 -43.83 -7.58
N ARG A 116 3.71 -44.09 -8.82
CA ARG A 116 4.17 -43.06 -9.77
C ARG A 116 3.02 -42.12 -10.16
N TRP A 117 1.83 -42.65 -10.42
CA TRP A 117 0.63 -41.87 -10.72
C TRP A 117 0.20 -40.99 -9.53
N ALA A 118 0.16 -41.54 -8.31
CA ALA A 118 -0.16 -40.78 -7.10
C ALA A 118 0.85 -39.64 -6.84
N LYS A 119 2.16 -39.90 -7.00
CA LYS A 119 3.20 -38.86 -6.92
C LYS A 119 3.02 -37.79 -8.00
N LEU A 120 2.67 -38.17 -9.23
CA LEU A 120 2.40 -37.23 -10.33
C LEU A 120 1.16 -36.38 -10.06
N GLN A 121 0.08 -37.01 -9.60
CA GLN A 121 -1.21 -36.36 -9.32
C GLN A 121 -1.10 -35.39 -8.13
N SER A 122 -0.45 -35.80 -7.05
CA SER A 122 -0.09 -34.93 -5.90
C SER A 122 0.74 -33.72 -6.33
N LYS A 123 1.74 -33.91 -7.21
CA LYS A 123 2.55 -32.81 -7.77
C LYS A 123 1.83 -31.96 -8.82
N ARG A 124 0.77 -32.47 -9.47
CA ARG A 124 -0.02 -31.76 -10.49
C ARG A 124 -1.10 -30.90 -9.84
N TYR A 125 -1.85 -31.45 -8.90
CA TYR A 125 -2.96 -30.81 -8.19
C TYR A 125 -2.58 -30.28 -6.80
N SER A 126 -1.27 -30.09 -6.54
CA SER A 126 -0.77 -29.39 -5.36
C SER A 126 -1.42 -28.00 -5.24
N HIS A 127 -1.67 -27.55 -4.01
CA HIS A 127 -2.28 -26.24 -3.75
C HIS A 127 -1.51 -25.07 -4.40
N ARG A 128 -0.19 -25.23 -4.60
CA ARG A 128 0.70 -24.27 -5.31
C ARG A 128 0.47 -24.16 -6.82
N LYS A 129 -0.37 -25.03 -7.40
CA LYS A 129 -0.71 -25.08 -8.84
C LYS A 129 -2.19 -24.89 -9.12
N LYS A 130 -2.99 -24.55 -8.09
CA LYS A 130 -4.35 -24.06 -8.32
C LYS A 130 -4.28 -22.74 -9.09
N LEU A 131 -5.24 -22.51 -9.99
CA LEU A 131 -5.30 -21.31 -10.83
C LEU A 131 -5.35 -19.99 -10.02
N SER A 132 -5.83 -20.06 -8.76
CA SER A 132 -5.88 -18.97 -7.79
C SER A 132 -4.66 -18.89 -6.85
N PHE A 133 -3.55 -19.57 -7.15
CA PHE A 133 -2.37 -19.52 -6.29
C PHE A 133 -1.65 -18.16 -6.43
N ALA A 134 -1.83 -17.30 -5.44
CA ALA A 134 -0.96 -16.15 -5.23
C ALA A 134 0.45 -16.64 -4.87
N ALA A 135 1.47 -16.03 -5.49
CA ALA A 135 2.86 -16.24 -5.09
C ALA A 135 3.04 -15.85 -3.60
N PRO A 136 3.99 -16.48 -2.88
CA PRO A 136 4.31 -16.08 -1.51
C PRO A 136 4.70 -14.60 -1.48
N VAL A 137 4.34 -13.92 -0.39
CA VAL A 137 4.81 -12.56 -0.10
C VAL A 137 6.34 -12.59 -0.04
N LYS A 138 6.98 -11.52 -0.52
CA LYS A 138 8.44 -11.37 -0.40
C LYS A 138 8.75 -10.96 1.04
N ASP A 139 9.53 -11.78 1.73
CA ASP A 139 10.01 -11.48 3.07
C ASP A 139 11.03 -10.32 3.05
N MET A 140 11.19 -9.66 4.20
CA MET A 140 12.20 -8.60 4.35
C MET A 140 13.62 -9.18 4.26
N LEU A 141 14.49 -8.50 3.52
CA LEU A 141 15.90 -8.84 3.40
C LEU A 141 16.73 -8.09 4.47
N PRO A 142 17.87 -8.63 4.92
CA PRO A 142 18.73 -7.94 5.88
C PRO A 142 19.21 -6.57 5.35
N PRO A 143 19.30 -5.52 6.20
CA PRO A 143 19.69 -4.17 5.77
C PRO A 143 21.10 -4.11 5.18
N GLU A 144 22.01 -4.96 5.66
CA GLU A 144 23.38 -5.09 5.12
C GLU A 144 23.44 -5.45 3.65
N HIS A 145 22.41 -6.12 3.12
CA HIS A 145 22.36 -6.49 1.70
C HIS A 145 22.30 -5.25 0.81
N VAL A 146 21.44 -4.27 1.12
CA VAL A 146 21.34 -3.04 0.33
C VAL A 146 22.53 -2.12 0.57
N ARG A 147 23.02 -2.00 1.81
CA ARG A 147 24.23 -1.23 2.16
C ARG A 147 25.44 -1.70 1.34
N LYS A 148 25.69 -3.02 1.35
CA LYS A 148 26.79 -3.62 0.58
C LYS A 148 26.63 -3.43 -0.93
N ILE A 149 25.42 -3.57 -1.49
CA ILE A 149 25.20 -3.33 -2.92
C ILE A 149 25.59 -1.89 -3.29
N LEU A 150 25.19 -0.89 -2.50
CA LEU A 150 25.51 0.52 -2.78
C LEU A 150 27.02 0.76 -2.69
N SER A 151 27.68 0.28 -1.62
CA SER A 151 29.14 0.39 -1.44
C SER A 151 29.93 -0.31 -2.56
N ASP A 152 29.54 -1.53 -2.96
CA ASP A 152 30.17 -2.29 -4.05
C ASP A 152 30.05 -1.59 -5.44
N HIS A 153 28.98 -0.83 -5.69
CA HIS A 153 28.77 -0.11 -6.97
C HIS A 153 29.44 1.27 -6.98
N GLY A 154 29.43 1.97 -5.85
CA GLY A 154 30.05 3.28 -5.66
C GLY A 154 29.65 4.32 -6.73
N ASP A 155 30.65 4.97 -7.31
CA ASP A 155 30.52 5.98 -8.37
C ASP A 155 30.31 5.40 -9.78
N MET A 156 30.20 4.08 -9.92
CA MET A 156 30.13 3.36 -11.19
C MET A 156 31.34 3.60 -12.13
N SER A 157 32.49 4.08 -11.65
CA SER A 157 33.71 4.25 -12.45
C SER A 157 34.23 2.91 -12.99
N SER A 158 34.15 1.85 -12.18
CA SER A 158 34.72 0.55 -12.50
C SER A 158 34.06 -0.12 -13.73
N LYS A 159 34.88 -0.85 -14.51
CA LYS A 159 34.41 -1.58 -15.69
C LYS A 159 33.52 -2.79 -15.34
N ARG A 160 33.59 -3.27 -14.09
CA ARG A 160 32.83 -4.43 -13.57
C ARG A 160 31.32 -4.27 -13.74
N TYR A 161 30.80 -3.08 -13.43
CA TYR A 161 29.36 -2.76 -13.46
C TYR A 161 28.94 -1.98 -14.73
N SER A 162 29.68 -2.14 -15.83
CA SER A 162 29.43 -1.42 -17.09
C SER A 162 28.07 -1.75 -17.73
N SER A 163 27.54 -2.96 -17.51
CA SER A 163 26.19 -3.36 -17.90
C SER A 163 25.10 -2.52 -17.22
N ASP A 164 25.34 -2.16 -15.97
CA ASP A 164 24.29 -1.74 -15.06
C ASP A 164 24.06 -0.22 -15.13
N LYS A 165 25.05 0.53 -15.67
CA LYS A 165 24.98 1.96 -15.99
C LYS A 165 23.71 2.35 -16.76
N ARG A 166 23.24 1.50 -17.68
CA ARG A 166 22.00 1.72 -18.44
C ARG A 166 20.76 1.73 -17.54
N VAL A 167 20.75 0.94 -16.47
CA VAL A 167 19.63 0.85 -15.52
C VAL A 167 19.64 2.03 -14.56
N TYR A 168 20.81 2.50 -14.11
CA TYR A 168 20.93 3.76 -13.35
C TYR A 168 20.36 4.95 -14.15
N LEU A 169 20.72 5.08 -15.44
CA LEU A 169 20.14 6.11 -16.31
C LEU A 169 18.62 5.94 -16.51
N GLY A 170 18.12 4.70 -16.58
CA GLY A 170 16.68 4.43 -16.62
C GLY A 170 15.94 4.77 -15.33
N ALA A 171 16.60 4.61 -14.18
CA ALA A 171 16.05 4.88 -12.85
C ALA A 171 15.85 6.38 -12.59
N LEU A 172 16.62 7.26 -13.24
CA LEU A 172 16.51 8.73 -13.15
C LEU A 172 15.07 9.22 -13.36
N LYS A 173 14.30 8.57 -14.25
CA LYS A 173 12.87 8.85 -14.49
C LYS A 173 12.01 8.81 -13.22
N TYR A 174 12.38 7.98 -12.25
CA TYR A 174 11.61 7.72 -11.04
C TYR A 174 12.15 8.44 -9.79
N VAL A 175 13.29 9.13 -9.90
CA VAL A 175 13.89 9.91 -8.80
C VAL A 175 12.91 10.91 -8.17
N PRO A 176 12.06 11.66 -8.91
CA PRO A 176 11.06 12.54 -8.29
C PRO A 176 10.08 11.81 -7.36
N HIS A 177 9.74 10.55 -7.66
CA HIS A 177 8.88 9.74 -6.80
C HIS A 177 9.63 9.22 -5.57
N ALA A 178 10.89 8.82 -5.71
CA ALA A 178 11.74 8.44 -4.58
C ALA A 178 11.94 9.60 -3.61
N VAL A 179 12.27 10.80 -4.12
CA VAL A 179 12.42 12.03 -3.32
C VAL A 179 11.10 12.41 -2.63
N PHE A 180 9.96 12.32 -3.33
CA PHE A 180 8.65 12.54 -2.70
C PHE A 180 8.41 11.59 -1.52
N LYS A 181 8.60 10.28 -1.72
CA LYS A 181 8.40 9.27 -0.67
C LYS A 181 9.38 9.41 0.51
N LEU A 182 10.60 9.88 0.25
CA LEU A 182 11.61 10.17 1.26
C LEU A 182 11.20 11.38 2.13
N LEU A 183 10.83 12.50 1.49
CA LEU A 183 10.43 13.72 2.19
C LEU A 183 9.09 13.58 2.92
N GLU A 184 8.16 12.79 2.38
CA GLU A 184 6.89 12.46 3.05
C GLU A 184 7.14 11.77 4.41
N ASN A 185 8.17 10.93 4.50
CA ASN A 185 8.47 10.12 5.69
C ASN A 185 9.54 10.76 6.62
N MET A 186 9.81 12.06 6.53
CA MET A 186 10.76 12.75 7.43
C MET A 186 10.42 12.51 8.92
N PRO A 187 11.42 12.18 9.78
CA PRO A 187 11.20 11.97 11.22
C PRO A 187 10.67 13.24 11.88
N MET A 188 9.79 13.07 12.86
CA MET A 188 9.20 14.19 13.60
C MET A 188 10.16 14.65 14.72
N PRO A 189 10.09 15.92 15.18
CA PRO A 189 11.07 16.46 16.14
C PRO A 189 11.18 15.75 17.50
N TRP A 190 10.21 14.90 17.85
CA TRP A 190 10.17 14.08 19.06
C TRP A 190 10.68 12.63 18.88
N GLU A 191 10.94 12.23 17.63
CA GLU A 191 11.49 10.92 17.23
C GLU A 191 13.00 11.03 17.00
N PRO A 192 13.86 10.24 17.66
CA PRO A 192 15.31 10.34 17.48
C PRO A 192 15.77 9.65 16.18
N VAL A 193 15.14 8.52 15.86
CA VAL A 193 15.39 7.69 14.68
C VAL A 193 14.03 7.18 14.20
N ARG A 194 13.86 7.10 12.88
CA ARG A 194 12.71 6.46 12.25
C ARG A 194 13.18 5.38 11.28
N GLU A 195 12.87 4.14 11.59
CA GLU A 195 13.04 3.03 10.65
C GLU A 195 11.87 3.01 9.65
N VAL A 196 12.18 2.88 8.36
CA VAL A 196 11.17 2.85 7.29
C VAL A 196 11.41 1.66 6.36
N PRO A 197 10.35 0.97 5.89
CA PRO A 197 10.50 -0.11 4.92
C PRO A 197 10.95 0.46 3.56
N VAL A 198 12.05 -0.06 3.02
CA VAL A 198 12.62 0.39 1.74
C VAL A 198 12.43 -0.66 0.65
N LEU A 199 11.85 -0.25 -0.48
CA LEU A 199 11.82 -1.02 -1.72
C LEU A 199 12.97 -0.55 -2.63
N TYR A 200 14.02 -1.35 -2.74
CA TYR A 200 15.21 -1.03 -3.53
C TYR A 200 15.32 -1.88 -4.80
N HIS A 201 15.99 -1.34 -5.82
CA HIS A 201 16.35 -2.08 -7.03
C HIS A 201 17.51 -3.06 -6.72
N ILE A 202 17.47 -4.28 -7.27
CA ILE A 202 18.44 -5.35 -6.97
C ILE A 202 19.92 -5.00 -7.29
N MET A 203 20.15 -3.95 -8.08
CA MET A 203 21.49 -3.43 -8.42
C MET A 203 21.76 -2.04 -7.80
N GLY A 204 21.07 -1.66 -6.71
CA GLY A 204 21.28 -0.38 -6.02
C GLY A 204 20.79 0.89 -6.75
N ALA A 205 20.39 0.78 -8.03
CA ALA A 205 20.09 1.90 -8.92
C ALA A 205 19.05 2.94 -8.40
N ILE A 206 18.12 2.55 -7.53
CA ILE A 206 17.17 3.44 -6.86
C ILE A 206 16.55 2.74 -5.64
N SER A 207 16.20 3.54 -4.64
CA SER A 207 15.52 3.11 -3.40
C SER A 207 14.28 3.98 -3.16
N PHE A 208 13.14 3.35 -2.87
CA PHE A 208 11.89 4.01 -2.53
C PHE A 208 11.51 3.70 -1.09
N VAL A 209 11.08 4.70 -0.32
CA VAL A 209 10.41 4.46 0.97
C VAL A 209 9.00 3.94 0.69
N ASN A 210 8.72 2.72 1.14
CA ASN A 210 7.46 2.00 0.88
C ASN A 210 6.51 2.04 2.09
N ASP A 211 6.39 3.21 2.72
CA ASP A 211 5.36 3.49 3.73
C ASP A 211 4.67 4.83 3.45
N VAL A 212 3.44 4.96 3.93
CA VAL A 212 2.65 6.20 3.95
C VAL A 212 2.47 6.57 5.42
N PRO A 213 3.00 7.71 5.88
CA PRO A 213 2.93 8.09 7.28
C PRO A 213 1.47 8.38 7.65
N LYS A 214 0.89 7.49 8.44
CA LYS A 214 -0.46 7.64 8.99
C LYS A 214 -0.33 8.05 10.44
N VAL A 215 -1.06 9.10 10.81
CA VAL A 215 -1.06 9.66 12.16
C VAL A 215 -2.50 9.72 12.69
N ILE A 216 -2.66 9.61 14.00
CA ILE A 216 -3.96 9.86 14.65
C ILE A 216 -4.06 11.37 14.84
N GLU A 217 -4.99 12.02 14.14
CA GLU A 217 -5.14 13.49 14.09
C GLU A 217 -5.06 14.19 15.47
N PRO A 218 -5.87 13.85 16.49
CA PRO A 218 -5.80 14.52 17.79
C PRO A 218 -4.47 14.30 18.53
N VAL A 219 -3.81 13.15 18.33
CA VAL A 219 -2.47 12.88 18.89
C VAL A 219 -1.44 13.76 18.19
N TYR A 220 -1.47 13.81 16.86
CA TYR A 220 -0.54 14.60 16.04
C TYR A 220 -0.62 16.10 16.33
N VAL A 221 -1.84 16.64 16.48
CA VAL A 221 -2.04 18.05 16.87
C VAL A 221 -1.50 18.32 18.27
N ALA A 222 -1.71 17.40 19.23
CA ALA A 222 -1.15 17.52 20.57
C ALA A 222 0.39 17.45 20.58
N GLN A 223 1.01 16.52 19.82
CA GLN A 223 2.47 16.41 19.68
C GLN A 223 3.09 17.70 19.12
N TRP A 224 2.47 18.31 18.10
CA TRP A 224 2.90 19.61 17.60
C TRP A 224 2.68 20.75 18.60
N ALA A 225 1.65 20.68 19.44
CA ALA A 225 1.39 21.67 20.47
C ALA A 225 2.39 21.62 21.63
N THR A 226 2.81 20.42 22.07
CA THR A 226 3.89 20.27 23.06
C THR A 226 5.23 20.74 22.47
N CYS A 227 5.54 20.41 21.21
CA CYS A 227 6.69 20.97 20.50
C CYS A 227 6.66 22.50 20.41
N TRP A 228 5.50 23.10 20.13
CA TRP A 228 5.32 24.55 20.12
C TRP A 228 5.59 25.19 21.48
N ILE A 229 5.15 24.57 22.58
CA ILE A 229 5.51 25.00 23.94
C ILE A 229 7.02 24.93 24.15
N MET A 230 7.65 23.78 23.86
CA MET A 230 9.08 23.57 24.10
C MET A 230 9.96 24.50 23.26
N MET A 231 9.69 24.63 21.96
CA MET A 231 10.40 25.57 21.08
C MET A 231 10.26 27.03 21.53
N ARG A 232 9.11 27.42 22.11
CA ARG A 232 8.90 28.76 22.66
C ARG A 232 9.64 28.99 23.99
N ARG A 233 9.69 27.98 24.87
CA ARG A 233 10.52 28.01 26.09
C ARG A 233 11.99 28.12 25.72
N GLU A 234 12.48 27.23 24.87
CA GLU A 234 13.87 27.20 24.41
C GLU A 234 14.32 28.53 23.77
N LYS A 235 13.48 29.11 22.90
CA LYS A 235 13.75 30.41 22.27
C LYS A 235 13.73 31.59 23.26
N ARG A 236 12.99 31.49 24.37
CA ARG A 236 12.96 32.51 25.44
C ARG A 236 14.21 32.41 26.32
N ASP A 237 14.61 31.18 26.64
CA ASP A 237 15.61 30.91 27.70
C ASP A 237 17.05 30.87 27.15
N ARG A 238 17.25 30.47 25.88
CA ARG A 238 18.58 30.42 25.25
C ARG A 238 19.06 31.80 24.79
N LYS A 239 20.12 32.32 25.44
CA LYS A 239 20.75 33.63 25.12
C LYS A 239 21.31 33.75 23.69
N HIS A 240 21.90 32.68 23.15
CA HIS A 240 22.47 32.67 21.80
C HIS A 240 21.97 31.46 21.00
N PHE A 241 21.01 31.70 20.11
CA PHE A 241 20.53 30.70 19.18
C PHE A 241 21.29 30.79 17.85
N LYS A 242 22.34 29.98 17.69
CA LYS A 242 23.08 29.84 16.43
C LYS A 242 22.25 29.03 15.43
N ARG A 243 21.98 29.60 14.26
CA ARG A 243 21.32 28.90 13.14
C ARG A 243 22.33 28.04 12.39
N MET A 244 21.86 26.94 11.80
CA MET A 244 22.65 26.14 10.85
C MET A 244 23.07 27.01 9.65
N ARG A 245 24.22 26.68 9.06
CA ARG A 245 24.63 27.20 7.76
C ARG A 245 24.02 26.32 6.65
N PHE A 246 23.75 26.94 5.51
CA PHE A 246 23.24 26.26 4.32
C PHE A 246 24.13 26.66 3.13
N PRO A 247 24.65 25.72 2.33
CA PRO A 247 24.58 24.26 2.55
C PRO A 247 25.30 23.81 3.84
N PRO A 248 24.96 22.64 4.43
CA PRO A 248 25.65 22.12 5.61
C PRO A 248 27.04 21.54 5.34
N PHE A 249 27.24 21.01 4.13
CA PHE A 249 28.48 20.40 3.62
C PHE A 249 29.02 21.22 2.45
N ASP A 250 30.29 21.04 2.10
CA ASP A 250 30.93 21.70 0.94
C ASP A 250 30.64 20.95 -0.37
N ASP A 251 30.70 21.64 -1.52
CA ASP A 251 30.34 21.06 -2.83
C ASP A 251 31.34 19.99 -3.29
N GLU A 252 32.59 20.05 -2.82
CA GLU A 252 33.66 19.08 -3.10
C GLU A 252 33.70 17.92 -2.08
N GLU A 253 32.87 17.93 -1.04
CA GLU A 253 32.83 16.88 -0.02
C GLU A 253 31.97 15.69 -0.50
N PRO A 254 32.51 14.46 -0.57
CA PRO A 254 31.72 13.30 -0.99
C PRO A 254 30.64 12.97 0.07
N PRO A 255 29.49 12.40 -0.34
CA PRO A 255 28.45 11.99 0.60
C PRO A 255 28.99 11.02 1.66
N LEU A 256 28.74 11.35 2.93
CA LEU A 256 29.21 10.59 4.09
C LEU A 256 28.54 9.21 4.16
N ASP A 257 29.33 8.13 4.34
CA ASP A 257 28.76 6.79 4.51
C ASP A 257 28.12 6.63 5.90
N TYR A 258 26.95 5.99 5.91
CA TYR A 258 26.12 5.80 7.08
C TYR A 258 26.69 4.75 8.04
N THR A 259 27.28 3.66 7.53
CA THR A 259 27.83 2.59 8.39
C THR A 259 28.98 3.09 9.25
N ASP A 260 29.86 3.91 8.68
CA ASP A 260 31.15 4.24 9.27
C ASP A 260 31.06 5.48 10.19
N HIS A 261 30.07 6.35 9.96
CA HIS A 261 29.99 7.67 10.64
C HIS A 261 28.69 7.93 11.39
N ILE A 262 27.62 7.16 11.15
CA ILE A 262 26.28 7.46 11.69
C ILE A 262 25.70 6.29 12.50
N LEU A 263 25.94 5.04 12.09
CA LEU A 263 25.34 3.86 12.70
C LEU A 263 25.66 3.69 14.20
N ASP A 264 26.92 3.95 14.59
CA ASP A 264 27.40 3.78 15.97
C ASP A 264 27.30 5.08 16.81
N VAL A 265 26.78 6.17 16.25
CA VAL A 265 26.67 7.47 16.94
C VAL A 265 25.31 7.57 17.62
N GLU A 266 25.30 7.79 18.94
CA GLU A 266 24.07 7.99 19.70
C GLU A 266 23.31 9.23 19.18
N PRO A 267 22.01 9.11 18.84
CA PRO A 267 21.21 10.23 18.39
C PRO A 267 21.15 11.37 19.42
N GLY A 268 21.15 12.61 18.93
CA GLY A 268 20.99 13.78 19.80
C GLY A 268 19.64 13.85 20.50
N GLU A 269 19.57 14.66 21.56
CA GLU A 269 18.35 14.89 22.33
C GLU A 269 17.20 15.42 21.45
N VAL A 270 16.02 14.82 21.63
CA VAL A 270 14.80 15.12 20.89
C VAL A 270 13.91 16.13 21.61
N ILE A 271 13.04 16.82 20.86
CA ILE A 271 12.11 17.78 21.44
C ILE A 271 10.94 17.01 22.07
N ARG A 272 11.05 16.73 23.37
CA ARG A 272 9.97 16.20 24.21
C ARG A 272 9.67 17.16 25.35
N MET A 273 8.40 17.32 25.66
CA MET A 273 7.95 17.99 26.88
C MET A 273 7.73 16.94 27.96
N ASP A 274 8.26 17.18 29.15
CA ASP A 274 7.95 16.37 30.34
C ASP A 274 6.43 16.41 30.59
N LEU A 275 5.83 15.23 30.66
CA LEU A 275 4.39 15.04 30.89
C LEU A 275 4.16 14.74 32.37
N ASP A 276 3.02 15.20 32.90
CA ASP A 276 2.69 15.02 34.31
C ASP A 276 2.16 13.60 34.59
N GLU A 277 2.70 12.92 35.61
CA GLU A 277 2.38 11.52 35.89
C GLU A 277 0.91 11.29 36.31
N ASP A 278 0.25 12.30 36.89
CA ASP A 278 -1.14 12.22 37.33
C ASP A 278 -2.10 12.79 36.28
N ASP A 279 -1.82 13.99 35.78
CA ASP A 279 -2.66 14.73 34.82
C ASP A 279 -2.60 14.09 33.41
N ASP A 280 -1.40 13.67 32.95
CA ASP A 280 -1.18 13.08 31.61
C ASP A 280 -1.08 11.55 31.60
N ARG A 281 -1.36 10.88 32.72
CA ARG A 281 -1.28 9.41 32.90
C ARG A 281 -1.84 8.57 31.75
N HIS A 282 -2.93 9.02 31.11
CA HIS A 282 -3.59 8.30 30.01
C HIS A 282 -2.85 8.36 28.66
N VAL A 283 -1.87 9.24 28.52
CA VAL A 283 -1.09 9.44 27.29
C VAL A 283 0.42 9.25 27.49
N ALA A 284 0.94 9.52 28.70
CA ALA A 284 2.37 9.69 28.97
C ALA A 284 3.29 8.59 28.44
N GLU A 285 2.87 7.32 28.53
CA GLU A 285 3.66 6.15 28.11
C GLU A 285 3.93 6.11 26.60
N TRP A 286 2.92 6.39 25.78
CA TRP A 286 2.95 6.17 24.32
C TRP A 286 3.00 7.47 23.50
N PHE A 287 2.85 8.65 24.13
CA PHE A 287 2.59 9.91 23.44
C PHE A 287 3.66 10.33 22.40
N TYR A 288 4.92 9.93 22.60
CA TYR A 288 6.03 10.27 21.69
C TYR A 288 6.50 9.10 20.80
N ASP A 289 5.73 8.01 20.74
CA ASP A 289 6.01 6.89 19.84
C ASP A 289 5.83 7.29 18.37
N HIS A 290 6.50 6.55 17.47
CA HIS A 290 6.36 6.73 16.03
C HIS A 290 4.95 6.37 15.53
N LYS A 291 4.38 5.27 16.02
CA LYS A 291 3.02 4.79 15.73
C LYS A 291 2.32 4.41 17.04
N PRO A 292 1.88 5.39 17.83
CA PRO A 292 1.31 5.16 19.16
C PRO A 292 0.09 4.23 19.10
N LEU A 293 -0.02 3.30 20.05
CA LEU A 293 -1.17 2.37 20.13
C LEU A 293 -1.36 1.50 18.86
N SER A 294 -0.28 1.25 18.10
CA SER A 294 -0.32 0.40 16.90
C SER A 294 -0.20 -1.10 17.19
N GLU A 295 0.41 -1.45 18.33
CA GLU A 295 0.34 -2.80 18.88
C GLU A 295 -1.06 -3.10 19.43
N LYS A 296 -1.41 -4.38 19.50
CA LYS A 296 -2.69 -4.79 20.07
C LYS A 296 -2.57 -4.85 21.58
N ASP A 297 -3.27 -3.94 22.25
CA ASP A 297 -3.57 -4.11 23.66
C ASP A 297 -4.58 -5.26 23.83
N ASP A 298 -4.13 -6.34 24.46
CA ASP A 298 -4.94 -7.53 24.75
C ASP A 298 -6.11 -7.24 25.71
N GLN A 299 -6.12 -6.09 26.38
CA GLN A 299 -7.15 -5.70 27.35
C GLN A 299 -8.43 -5.12 26.72
N VAL A 300 -8.38 -4.67 25.46
CA VAL A 300 -9.52 -4.03 24.79
C VAL A 300 -10.00 -4.87 23.61
N GLU A 301 -11.20 -5.43 23.71
CA GLU A 301 -11.82 -6.21 22.62
C GLU A 301 -11.98 -5.33 21.36
N GLY A 302 -11.19 -5.64 20.32
CA GLY A 302 -11.11 -4.90 19.06
C GLY A 302 -9.93 -3.91 18.95
N GLY A 303 -9.21 -3.62 20.05
CA GLY A 303 -8.07 -2.71 20.10
C GLY A 303 -8.43 -1.23 19.92
N ILE A 304 -7.49 -0.33 20.26
CA ILE A 304 -7.65 1.12 20.04
C ILE A 304 -7.46 1.47 18.55
N THR A 305 -6.60 0.72 17.85
CA THR A 305 -6.38 0.84 16.41
C THR A 305 -6.60 -0.50 15.70
N ASN A 306 -6.77 -0.50 14.38
CA ASN A 306 -6.92 -1.73 13.60
C ASN A 306 -5.60 -2.52 13.36
N GLY A 307 -4.64 -2.39 14.28
CA GLY A 307 -3.31 -3.00 14.20
C GLY A 307 -2.40 -2.34 13.15
N PRO A 308 -1.43 -3.08 12.57
CA PRO A 308 -0.32 -2.51 11.82
C PRO A 308 -0.71 -1.80 10.51
N SER A 309 -1.96 -1.90 10.06
CA SER A 309 -2.45 -1.11 8.92
C SER A 309 -2.66 0.37 9.29
N TYR A 310 -2.94 0.65 10.58
CA TYR A 310 -3.05 1.96 11.20
C TYR A 310 -3.96 2.94 10.43
N LYS A 311 -5.17 2.48 10.08
CA LYS A 311 -6.14 3.25 9.26
C LYS A 311 -7.31 3.82 10.06
N THR A 312 -7.68 3.16 11.17
CA THR A 312 -8.85 3.52 11.98
C THR A 312 -8.47 3.45 13.44
N TRP A 313 -8.95 4.42 14.21
CA TRP A 313 -8.68 4.58 15.64
C TRP A 313 -9.97 4.86 16.41
N ARG A 314 -10.02 4.47 17.68
CA ARG A 314 -11.13 4.75 18.61
C ARG A 314 -10.59 5.08 19.99
N LEU A 315 -10.37 6.37 20.26
CA LEU A 315 -9.87 6.85 21.55
C LEU A 315 -10.99 6.93 22.59
N SER A 316 -10.64 6.73 23.86
CA SER A 316 -11.55 6.90 25.00
C SER A 316 -11.68 8.39 25.39
N THR A 317 -12.76 8.74 26.11
CA THR A 317 -13.00 10.12 26.54
C THR A 317 -11.88 10.70 27.42
N PRO A 318 -11.28 9.98 28.38
CA PRO A 318 -10.13 10.49 29.14
C PRO A 318 -8.90 10.80 28.28
N ILE A 319 -8.56 9.92 27.32
CA ILE A 319 -7.47 10.17 26.37
C ILE A 319 -7.78 11.43 25.55
N MET A 320 -9.00 11.56 25.02
CA MET A 320 -9.40 12.72 24.22
C MET A 320 -9.34 14.03 25.02
N ALA A 321 -9.74 14.01 26.30
CA ALA A 321 -9.66 15.18 27.18
C ALA A 321 -8.21 15.64 27.41
N ASN A 322 -7.30 14.69 27.67
CA ASN A 322 -5.87 14.99 27.85
C ASN A 322 -5.25 15.54 26.56
N LEU A 323 -5.50 14.89 25.41
CA LEU A 323 -5.02 15.37 24.12
C LEU A 323 -5.55 16.77 23.80
N TYR A 324 -6.81 17.07 24.10
CA TYR A 324 -7.39 18.40 23.91
C TYR A 324 -6.73 19.46 24.82
N ARG A 325 -6.43 19.11 26.08
CA ARG A 325 -5.71 19.97 27.03
C ARG A 325 -4.30 20.29 26.52
N LEU A 326 -3.54 19.27 26.09
CA LEU A 326 -2.20 19.42 25.52
C LEU A 326 -2.20 20.21 24.19
N ALA A 327 -3.23 20.02 23.36
CA ALA A 327 -3.41 20.71 22.08
C ALA A 327 -3.85 22.19 22.20
N SER A 328 -4.25 22.65 23.39
CA SER A 328 -4.75 24.01 23.66
C SER A 328 -3.93 25.17 23.03
N PRO A 329 -2.59 25.15 22.97
CA PRO A 329 -1.80 26.21 22.30
C PRO A 329 -2.04 26.37 20.79
N LEU A 330 -2.58 25.35 20.11
CA LEU A 330 -2.86 25.35 18.67
C LEU A 330 -4.36 25.35 18.36
N LEU A 331 -5.22 25.06 19.33
CA LEU A 331 -6.67 25.02 19.15
C LEU A 331 -7.31 26.39 19.42
N SER A 332 -8.18 26.82 18.51
CA SER A 332 -9.00 28.04 18.66
C SER A 332 -10.18 27.81 19.62
N THR A 333 -9.90 27.43 20.86
CA THR A 333 -10.90 27.04 21.88
C THR A 333 -11.95 28.13 22.18
N HIS A 334 -11.63 29.40 21.92
CA HIS A 334 -12.54 30.53 22.08
C HIS A 334 -13.59 30.68 20.95
N LEU A 335 -13.46 29.93 19.84
CA LEU A 335 -14.30 30.08 18.64
C LEU A 335 -15.35 28.95 18.51
N LEU A 336 -16.14 28.74 19.57
CA LEU A 336 -17.15 27.68 19.63
C LEU A 336 -18.39 27.97 18.76
N ASP A 337 -18.73 29.25 18.54
CA ASP A 337 -19.88 29.64 17.73
C ASP A 337 -19.50 29.83 16.25
N LYS A 338 -20.25 29.16 15.36
CA LYS A 338 -20.13 29.31 13.90
C LYS A 338 -20.43 30.73 13.43
N ASN A 339 -21.22 31.51 14.18
CA ASN A 339 -21.53 32.90 13.88
C ASN A 339 -20.29 33.81 13.88
N TYR A 340 -19.20 33.41 14.54
CA TYR A 340 -17.91 34.13 14.47
C TYR A 340 -17.41 34.29 13.03
N PHE A 341 -17.69 33.32 12.16
CA PHE A 341 -17.28 33.32 10.75
C PHE A 341 -18.30 34.02 9.83
N TYR A 342 -19.20 34.86 10.35
CA TYR A 342 -20.09 35.67 9.54
C TYR A 342 -19.28 36.63 8.64
N LEU A 343 -19.60 36.68 7.35
CA LEU A 343 -18.82 37.30 6.26
C LEU A 343 -17.39 36.75 6.05
N PHE A 344 -16.86 35.91 6.95
CA PHE A 344 -15.52 35.33 6.89
C PHE A 344 -15.56 33.82 6.64
N ASN A 345 -16.35 33.42 5.65
CA ASN A 345 -16.50 32.02 5.23
C ASN A 345 -16.36 31.88 3.71
N LEU A 346 -16.22 30.62 3.25
CA LEU A 346 -15.95 30.31 1.85
C LEU A 346 -16.98 30.89 0.86
N ASP A 347 -18.25 30.96 1.25
CA ASP A 347 -19.31 31.43 0.36
C ASP A 347 -19.33 32.96 0.24
N HIS A 348 -19.04 33.68 1.33
CA HIS A 348 -18.82 35.13 1.26
C HIS A 348 -17.53 35.47 0.49
N PHE A 349 -16.47 34.67 0.59
CA PHE A 349 -15.26 34.84 -0.24
C PHE A 349 -15.52 34.60 -1.73
N LYS A 350 -16.40 33.65 -2.10
CA LYS A 350 -16.84 33.48 -3.51
C LYS A 350 -17.61 34.72 -3.98
N ASN A 351 -18.53 35.23 -3.17
CA ASN A 351 -19.34 36.41 -3.49
C ASN A 351 -18.49 37.69 -3.58
N ALA A 352 -17.44 37.83 -2.78
CA ALA A 352 -16.50 38.97 -2.83
C ALA A 352 -15.50 38.90 -4.00
N LYS A 353 -15.37 37.73 -4.65
CA LYS A 353 -14.54 37.53 -5.85
C LYS A 353 -15.32 37.77 -7.16
N ALA A 354 -16.64 37.54 -7.12
CA ALA A 354 -17.54 37.68 -8.27
C ALA A 354 -17.78 39.15 -8.64
#